data_AF-A0A3A0B2B7-F1
#
_entry.id   AF-A0A3A0B2B7-F1
#
_cell.length_a   1.000
_cell.length_b   1.000
_cell.length_c   1.000
_cell.angle_alpha   90.00
_cell.angle_beta   90.00
_cell.angle_gamma   90.00
#
_symmetry.space_group_name_H-M   'P 1'
#
loop_
_entity.id
_entity.type
_entity.pdbx_description
1 polymer ?
#
loop_
_entity_poly.entity_id
_entity_poly.type
_entity_poly.pdbx_seq_one_letter_code
_entity_poly.pdbx_strand_id
1 'polypeptide(L)'
;MTGGCHWMWDCKRYETGCGLCPALNSMDLYDLSHKNIQFKKKYTDKTDIELIAVTTKTMQIISQSYLFKSHKVHFNPLIINNKSFQPSNKKVARKKFNLPTEKKIVFFGAVSHGKRKGLRELTEALKLLSSQMTEEQINGIHLCIAGIANNTDYSDLPFQKTFAGYLKHNDLPDAFNAADLFISPSILDSGPMMVNQSIMCGTPVVAFDTGIATDLVITGKTGYLAKCGDSIDLSKGIKYIIELNKDEYKLMTEHCRNMGLQFMETSKQLQNYLKIFNK
;
A
#
# COMPACT_ATOMS: atom_id res chain seq x y z
N MET A 1 12.78 -11.53 -12.63
CA MET A 1 12.45 -12.59 -11.66
C MET A 1 11.59 -13.69 -12.26
N THR A 2 10.47 -13.37 -12.94
CA THR A 2 9.55 -14.39 -13.48
C THR A 2 9.77 -14.69 -14.98
N GLY A 3 9.17 -15.79 -15.45
CA GLY A 3 9.12 -16.20 -16.85
C GLY A 3 8.21 -15.35 -17.76
N GLY A 4 7.57 -14.31 -17.21
CA GLY A 4 6.76 -13.38 -18.02
C GLY A 4 5.54 -12.79 -17.29
N CYS A 5 5.09 -13.38 -16.19
CA CYS A 5 3.94 -12.84 -15.46
C CYS A 5 4.27 -11.51 -14.76
N HIS A 6 3.37 -10.53 -14.91
CA HIS A 6 3.41 -9.25 -14.20
C HIS A 6 3.06 -9.41 -12.71
N TRP A 7 2.14 -10.33 -12.40
CA TRP A 7 1.69 -10.65 -11.05
C TRP A 7 1.83 -12.14 -10.82
N MET A 8 2.68 -12.51 -9.86
CA MET A 8 2.93 -13.93 -9.56
C MET A 8 1.82 -14.56 -8.71
N TRP A 9 0.98 -13.76 -8.04
CA TRP A 9 -0.01 -14.26 -7.08
C TRP A 9 0.66 -15.23 -6.09
N ASP A 10 0.10 -16.42 -5.90
CA ASP A 10 0.64 -17.45 -5.01
C ASP A 10 1.68 -18.36 -5.71
N CYS A 11 1.99 -18.12 -6.99
CA CYS A 11 2.93 -18.94 -7.75
C CYS A 11 4.38 -18.66 -7.35
N LYS A 12 5.06 -19.68 -6.80
CA LYS A 12 6.47 -19.61 -6.37
C LYS A 12 7.48 -20.12 -7.38
N ARG A 13 7.07 -20.48 -8.60
CA ARG A 13 7.99 -21.08 -9.59
C ARG A 13 9.09 -20.14 -10.08
N TYR A 14 9.01 -18.83 -9.78
CA TYR A 14 10.13 -17.92 -10.01
C TYR A 14 11.38 -18.32 -9.20
N GLU A 15 11.24 -19.13 -8.14
CA GLU A 15 12.32 -19.66 -7.30
C GLU A 15 13.09 -20.80 -8.00
N THR A 16 12.41 -21.57 -8.85
CA THR A 16 12.95 -22.79 -9.48
C THR A 16 13.18 -22.68 -10.99
N GLY A 17 12.84 -21.55 -11.61
CA GLY A 17 13.04 -21.33 -13.04
C GLY A 17 11.79 -21.58 -13.90
N CYS A 18 10.62 -21.26 -13.37
CA CYS A 18 9.33 -21.26 -14.08
C CYS A 18 9.00 -22.60 -14.79
N GLY A 19 7.96 -22.63 -15.64
CA GLY A 19 7.38 -23.85 -16.22
C GLY A 19 6.00 -24.19 -15.66
N LEU A 20 5.27 -25.09 -16.33
CA LEU A 20 3.91 -25.54 -16.00
C LEU A 20 2.91 -24.38 -15.78
N CYS A 21 3.14 -23.24 -16.44
CA CYS A 21 2.64 -21.93 -16.04
C CYS A 21 1.11 -21.89 -15.92
N PRO A 22 0.56 -21.55 -14.73
CA PRO A 22 -0.89 -21.50 -14.56
C PRO A 22 -1.54 -20.39 -15.40
N ALA A 23 -0.84 -19.29 -15.64
CA ALA A 23 -1.33 -18.20 -16.49
C ALA A 23 -1.41 -18.59 -17.98
N LEU A 24 -0.67 -19.61 -18.40
CA LEU A 24 -0.73 -20.17 -19.76
C LEU A 24 -1.60 -21.45 -19.82
N ASN A 25 -2.14 -21.89 -18.68
CA ASN A 25 -2.78 -23.19 -18.52
C ASN A 25 -1.90 -24.34 -19.05
N SER A 26 -0.59 -24.26 -18.83
CA SER A 26 0.39 -25.19 -19.40
C SER A 26 0.63 -26.39 -18.49
N MET A 27 0.65 -27.59 -19.07
CA MET A 27 1.12 -28.83 -18.42
C MET A 27 2.54 -29.23 -18.85
N ASP A 28 3.23 -28.37 -19.62
CA ASP A 28 4.62 -28.57 -20.03
C ASP A 28 5.59 -27.84 -19.10
N LEU A 29 6.59 -28.55 -18.59
CA LEU A 29 7.66 -27.99 -17.77
C LEU A 29 8.53 -27.01 -18.57
N TYR A 30 8.69 -27.23 -19.88
CA TYR A 30 9.52 -26.41 -20.78
C TYR A 30 8.71 -25.41 -21.59
N ASP A 31 7.57 -24.97 -21.05
CA ASP A 31 6.70 -23.99 -21.68
C ASP A 31 7.38 -22.63 -21.93
N LEU A 32 6.61 -21.69 -22.50
CA LEU A 32 7.11 -20.34 -22.80
C LEU A 32 7.67 -19.62 -21.57
N SER A 33 7.12 -19.83 -20.37
CA SER A 33 7.61 -19.20 -19.14
C SER A 33 8.99 -19.73 -18.75
N HIS A 34 9.24 -21.03 -18.92
CA HIS A 34 10.53 -21.64 -18.69
C HIS A 34 11.55 -21.18 -19.75
N LYS A 35 11.19 -21.22 -21.03
CA LYS A 35 12.05 -20.73 -22.13
C LYS A 35 12.47 -19.28 -21.91
N ASN A 36 11.53 -18.43 -21.50
CA ASN A 36 11.79 -17.02 -21.21
C ASN A 36 12.75 -16.83 -20.04
N ILE A 37 12.61 -17.58 -18.94
CA ILE A 37 13.52 -17.41 -17.79
C ILE A 37 14.92 -17.95 -18.08
N GLN A 38 15.04 -19.04 -18.86
CA GLN A 38 16.33 -19.54 -19.34
C GLN A 38 17.02 -18.54 -20.27
N PHE A 39 16.26 -17.93 -21.19
CA PHE A 39 16.75 -16.85 -22.03
C PHE A 39 17.26 -15.68 -21.18
N LYS A 40 16.49 -15.22 -20.19
CA LYS A 40 16.92 -14.14 -19.27
C LYS A 40 18.20 -14.53 -18.53
N LYS A 41 18.25 -15.73 -17.94
CA LYS A 41 19.41 -16.21 -17.18
C LYS A 41 20.69 -16.22 -18.01
N LYS A 42 20.62 -16.67 -19.27
CA LYS A 42 21.76 -16.70 -20.19
C LYS A 42 22.47 -15.34 -20.33
N TYR A 43 21.74 -14.23 -20.27
CA TYR A 43 22.31 -12.89 -20.40
C TYR A 43 22.54 -12.21 -19.06
N THR A 44 21.66 -12.43 -18.08
CA THR A 44 21.82 -11.93 -16.73
C THR A 44 23.13 -12.43 -16.11
N ASP A 45 23.45 -13.72 -16.24
CA ASP A 45 24.70 -14.29 -15.70
C ASP A 45 25.98 -13.77 -16.40
N LYS A 46 25.83 -13.11 -17.56
CA LYS A 46 26.93 -12.52 -18.34
C LYS A 46 27.04 -11.01 -18.20
N THR A 47 26.17 -10.41 -17.40
CA THR A 47 26.10 -8.96 -17.21
C THR A 47 26.41 -8.67 -15.76
N ASP A 48 27.22 -7.64 -15.51
CA ASP A 48 27.41 -7.13 -14.16
C ASP A 48 26.15 -6.34 -13.75
N ILE A 49 25.21 -7.04 -13.10
CA ILE A 49 23.93 -6.49 -12.66
C ILE A 49 23.91 -6.48 -11.13
N GLU A 50 23.70 -5.29 -10.58
CA GLU A 50 23.27 -5.12 -9.20
C GLU A 50 21.82 -4.66 -9.16
N LEU A 51 21.11 -5.03 -8.09
CA LEU A 51 19.69 -4.79 -7.96
C LEU A 51 19.41 -3.82 -6.83
N ILE A 52 18.37 -3.00 -6.98
CA ILE A 52 17.86 -2.13 -5.92
C ILE A 52 16.44 -2.57 -5.59
N ALA A 53 16.25 -3.07 -4.37
CA ALA A 53 14.95 -3.41 -3.82
C ALA A 53 14.39 -2.22 -3.04
N VAL A 54 13.16 -1.83 -3.36
CA VAL A 54 12.47 -0.69 -2.73
C VAL A 54 11.65 -1.07 -1.50
N THR A 55 11.49 -2.37 -1.22
CA THR A 55 10.80 -2.92 -0.04
C THR A 55 11.56 -4.14 0.47
N THR A 56 11.47 -4.44 1.76
CA THR A 56 12.10 -5.65 2.33
C THR A 56 11.48 -6.92 1.74
N LYS A 57 10.16 -6.90 1.45
CA LYS A 57 9.46 -7.99 0.78
C LYS A 57 10.03 -8.26 -0.63
N THR A 58 10.30 -7.22 -1.41
CA THR A 58 10.92 -7.36 -2.73
C THR A 58 12.34 -7.92 -2.61
N MET A 59 13.11 -7.48 -1.61
CA MET A 59 14.44 -8.01 -1.33
C MET A 59 14.41 -9.51 -1.03
N GLN A 60 13.44 -9.95 -0.21
CA GLN A 60 13.21 -11.36 0.09
C GLN A 60 12.89 -12.17 -1.18
N ILE A 61 11.97 -11.69 -2.02
CA ILE A 61 11.61 -12.35 -3.28
C ILE A 61 12.84 -12.46 -4.20
N ILE A 62 13.65 -11.41 -4.31
CA ILE A 62 14.88 -11.42 -5.13
C ILE A 62 15.84 -12.51 -4.63
N SER A 63 16.08 -12.58 -3.32
CA SER A 63 17.00 -13.56 -2.71
C SER A 63 16.59 -15.02 -2.93
N GLN A 64 15.29 -15.27 -3.12
CA GLN A 64 14.74 -16.60 -3.38
C GLN A 64 14.64 -16.89 -4.88
N SER A 65 14.78 -15.88 -5.75
CA SER A 65 14.52 -16.02 -7.18
C SER A 65 15.61 -16.81 -7.91
N TYR A 66 15.21 -17.66 -8.84
CA TYR A 66 16.11 -18.42 -9.71
C TYR A 66 17.09 -17.51 -10.47
N LEU A 67 16.60 -16.35 -10.92
CA LEU A 67 17.34 -15.44 -11.78
C LEU A 67 18.37 -14.60 -11.03
N PHE A 68 18.06 -14.17 -9.80
CA PHE A 68 18.82 -13.12 -9.12
C PHE A 68 19.35 -13.49 -7.73
N LYS A 69 19.10 -14.70 -7.22
CA LYS A 69 19.57 -15.11 -5.88
C LYS A 69 21.07 -14.95 -5.62
N SER A 70 21.90 -15.00 -6.67
CA SER A 70 23.35 -14.84 -6.59
C SER A 70 23.83 -13.41 -6.84
N HIS A 71 22.92 -12.47 -7.12
CA HIS A 71 23.26 -11.09 -7.44
C HIS A 71 23.29 -10.23 -6.19
N LYS A 72 24.11 -9.18 -6.21
CA LYS A 72 24.12 -8.18 -5.14
C LYS A 72 22.82 -7.39 -5.17
N VAL A 73 22.19 -7.26 -4.00
CA VAL A 73 20.94 -6.52 -3.82
C VAL A 73 21.16 -5.44 -2.78
N HIS A 74 20.82 -4.21 -3.15
CA HIS A 74 20.78 -3.06 -2.26
C HIS A 74 19.34 -2.81 -1.84
N PHE A 75 19.14 -2.40 -0.60
CA PHE A 75 17.85 -1.89 -0.15
C PHE A 75 17.87 -0.37 -0.23
N ASN A 76 16.95 0.22 -0.98
CA ASN A 76 16.75 1.67 -1.00
C ASN A 76 15.26 2.00 -1.25
N PRO A 77 14.52 2.46 -0.23
CA PRO A 77 13.09 2.73 -0.34
C PRO A 77 12.77 3.90 -1.30
N LEU A 78 11.49 4.01 -1.65
CA LEU A 78 10.99 5.09 -2.50
C LEU A 78 11.15 6.47 -1.84
N ILE A 79 11.43 7.46 -2.68
CA ILE A 79 11.57 8.85 -2.25
C ILE A 79 10.21 9.54 -2.27
N ILE A 80 9.87 10.23 -1.19
CA ILE A 80 8.72 11.14 -1.11
C ILE A 80 9.23 12.55 -0.80
N ASN A 81 8.77 13.52 -1.58
CA ASN A 81 9.03 14.93 -1.30
C ASN A 81 8.32 15.33 0.00
N ASN A 82 9.09 15.47 1.07
CA ASN A 82 8.62 15.78 2.42
C ASN A 82 8.14 17.22 2.60
N LYS A 83 8.32 18.10 1.60
CA LYS A 83 7.76 19.45 1.56
C LYS A 83 6.37 19.45 0.92
N SER A 84 6.19 18.66 -0.14
CA SER A 84 4.89 18.48 -0.80
C SER A 84 3.95 17.61 0.03
N PHE A 85 4.47 16.56 0.66
CA PHE A 85 3.74 15.70 1.59
C PHE A 85 4.19 16.02 3.01
N GLN A 86 3.36 16.74 3.75
CA GLN A 86 3.60 17.07 5.15
C GLN A 86 2.29 17.29 5.89
N PRO A 87 2.29 17.13 7.22
CA PRO A 87 1.15 17.50 8.06
C PRO A 87 0.72 18.94 7.79
N SER A 88 -0.59 19.16 7.68
CA SER A 88 -1.18 20.48 7.48
C SER A 88 -2.48 20.63 8.28
N ASN A 89 -3.14 21.79 8.14
CA ASN A 89 -4.37 22.04 8.88
C ASN A 89 -5.53 21.18 8.34
N LYS A 90 -5.92 20.17 9.13
CA LYS A 90 -7.01 19.23 8.83
C LYS A 90 -8.33 19.91 8.48
N LYS A 91 -8.71 21.02 9.14
CA LYS A 91 -9.96 21.74 8.83
C LYS A 91 -9.91 22.41 7.46
N VAL A 92 -8.77 22.99 7.08
CA VAL A 92 -8.56 23.58 5.74
C VAL A 92 -8.61 22.50 4.66
N ALA A 93 -7.93 21.37 4.89
CA ALA A 93 -7.93 20.23 3.97
C ALA A 93 -9.34 19.66 3.74
N ARG A 94 -10.14 19.49 4.82
CA ARG A 94 -11.52 19.01 4.73
C ARG A 94 -12.43 19.93 3.92
N LYS A 95 -12.25 21.25 4.02
CA LYS A 95 -13.03 22.23 3.22
C LYS A 95 -12.84 22.04 1.71
N LYS A 96 -11.63 21.68 1.25
CA LYS A 96 -11.35 21.48 -0.18
C LYS A 96 -12.19 20.36 -0.81
N PHE A 97 -12.60 19.37 0.00
CA PHE A 97 -13.40 18.23 -0.45
C PHE A 97 -14.82 18.24 0.10
N ASN A 98 -15.29 19.36 0.68
CA ASN A 98 -16.59 19.46 1.34
C ASN A 98 -16.84 18.35 2.38
N LEU A 99 -15.81 18.02 3.17
CA LEU A 99 -15.88 16.98 4.20
C LEU A 99 -16.30 17.55 5.57
N PRO A 100 -17.05 16.79 6.38
CA PRO A 100 -17.49 17.22 7.70
C PRO A 100 -16.32 17.39 8.68
N THR A 101 -16.38 18.40 9.56
CA THR A 101 -15.29 18.72 10.50
C THR A 101 -15.35 17.95 11.82
N GLU A 102 -16.52 17.43 12.21
CA GLU A 102 -16.70 16.78 13.52
C GLU A 102 -16.67 15.24 13.42
N LYS A 103 -16.59 14.69 12.21
CA LYS A 103 -16.58 13.24 11.96
C LYS A 103 -15.17 12.69 11.80
N LYS A 104 -15.04 11.38 11.97
CA LYS A 104 -13.86 10.60 11.58
C LYS A 104 -13.89 10.37 10.07
N ILE A 105 -12.90 10.89 9.35
CA ILE A 105 -12.77 10.76 7.90
C ILE A 105 -11.90 9.53 7.59
N VAL A 106 -12.46 8.56 6.89
CA VAL A 106 -11.74 7.38 6.41
C VAL A 106 -11.51 7.53 4.91
N PHE A 107 -10.24 7.62 4.51
CA PHE A 107 -9.83 7.82 3.13
C PHE A 107 -9.34 6.52 2.50
N PHE A 108 -9.78 6.22 1.27
CA PHE A 108 -9.19 5.18 0.44
C PHE A 108 -9.34 5.48 -1.05
N GLY A 109 -8.45 4.88 -1.83
CA GLY A 109 -8.50 4.94 -3.28
C GLY A 109 -9.45 3.90 -3.86
N ALA A 110 -10.39 4.31 -4.70
CA ALA A 110 -11.21 3.45 -5.53
C ALA A 110 -10.54 3.22 -6.89
N VAL A 111 -10.46 1.96 -7.28
CA VAL A 111 -10.24 1.58 -8.67
C VAL A 111 -11.29 0.58 -9.11
N SER A 112 -11.78 0.74 -10.32
CA SER A 112 -12.65 -0.20 -11.00
C SER A 112 -11.98 -1.59 -11.13
N HIS A 113 -12.71 -2.64 -10.73
CA HIS A 113 -12.51 -4.06 -11.09
C HIS A 113 -11.11 -4.67 -10.96
N GLY A 114 -10.44 -4.53 -9.81
CA GLY A 114 -9.18 -5.22 -9.55
C GLY A 114 -9.18 -6.05 -8.27
N LYS A 115 -9.28 -7.40 -8.37
CA LYS A 115 -9.00 -8.35 -7.25
C LYS A 115 -7.71 -7.96 -6.50
N ARG A 116 -6.73 -7.47 -7.25
CA ARG A 116 -5.44 -6.99 -6.76
C ARG A 116 -5.53 -5.89 -5.69
N LYS A 117 -6.49 -4.97 -5.81
CA LYS A 117 -6.65 -3.80 -4.93
C LYS A 117 -7.54 -4.05 -3.71
N GLY A 118 -8.10 -5.25 -3.61
CA GLY A 118 -8.85 -5.73 -2.45
C GLY A 118 -10.13 -4.95 -2.14
N LEU A 119 -10.83 -4.49 -3.18
CA LEU A 119 -12.12 -3.81 -3.03
C LEU A 119 -13.13 -4.69 -2.29
N ARG A 120 -13.19 -5.99 -2.63
CA ARG A 120 -14.09 -6.93 -1.97
C ARG A 120 -13.81 -6.98 -0.47
N GLU A 121 -12.55 -7.14 -0.10
CA GLU A 121 -12.12 -7.28 1.28
C GLU A 121 -12.35 -5.99 2.08
N LEU A 122 -12.16 -4.82 1.45
CA LEU A 122 -12.52 -3.53 2.02
C LEU A 122 -14.02 -3.43 2.30
N THR A 123 -14.86 -3.76 1.32
CA THR A 123 -16.32 -3.67 1.46
C THR A 123 -16.82 -4.63 2.54
N GLU A 124 -16.32 -5.86 2.57
CA GLU A 124 -16.60 -6.84 3.62
C GLU A 124 -16.18 -6.32 5.01
N ALA A 125 -14.98 -5.75 5.13
CA ALA A 125 -14.48 -5.19 6.38
C ALA A 125 -15.34 -4.02 6.88
N LEU A 126 -15.75 -3.11 5.99
CA LEU A 126 -16.59 -1.97 6.35
C LEU A 126 -18.01 -2.41 6.75
N LYS A 127 -18.58 -3.42 6.09
CA LYS A 127 -19.87 -4.01 6.50
C LYS A 127 -19.76 -4.68 7.88
N LEU A 128 -18.71 -5.46 8.11
CA LEU A 128 -18.47 -6.08 9.40
C LEU A 128 -18.26 -5.06 10.52
N LEU A 129 -17.55 -3.97 10.23
CA LEU A 129 -17.39 -2.86 11.17
C LEU A 129 -18.77 -2.29 11.54
N SER A 130 -19.60 -1.98 10.55
CA SER A 130 -20.91 -1.38 10.77
C SER A 130 -21.87 -2.29 11.55
N SER A 131 -21.82 -3.61 11.37
CA SER A 131 -22.69 -4.54 12.11
C SER A 131 -22.34 -4.65 13.60
N GLN A 132 -21.19 -4.11 14.01
CA GLN A 132 -20.72 -4.06 15.39
C GLN A 132 -20.85 -2.66 16.01
N MET A 133 -21.51 -1.73 15.31
CA MET A 133 -21.62 -0.33 15.70
C MET A 133 -23.07 0.09 15.93
N THR A 134 -23.26 1.02 16.85
CA THR A 134 -24.52 1.76 17.00
C THR A 134 -24.71 2.74 15.83
N GLU A 135 -25.95 3.19 15.62
CA GLU A 135 -26.27 4.19 14.60
C GLU A 135 -25.49 5.50 14.81
N GLU A 136 -25.28 5.92 16.07
CA GLU A 136 -24.47 7.10 16.41
C GLU A 136 -23.00 6.94 15.96
N GLN A 137 -22.40 5.78 16.24
CA GLN A 137 -21.03 5.48 15.83
C GLN A 137 -20.88 5.45 14.30
N ILE A 138 -21.84 4.85 13.59
CA ILE A 138 -21.87 4.85 12.13
C ILE A 138 -21.96 6.30 11.60
N ASN A 139 -22.85 7.11 12.19
CA ASN A 139 -23.03 8.51 11.82
C ASN A 139 -21.80 9.37 12.13
N GLY A 140 -20.95 8.97 13.08
CA GLY A 140 -19.67 9.59 13.39
C GLY A 140 -18.55 9.35 12.37
N ILE A 141 -18.75 8.48 11.38
CA ILE A 141 -17.76 8.11 10.36
C ILE A 141 -18.21 8.61 8.98
N HIS A 142 -17.25 9.12 8.20
CA HIS A 142 -17.48 9.56 6.83
C HIS A 142 -16.39 9.01 5.91
N LEU A 143 -16.80 8.38 4.80
CA LEU A 143 -15.88 7.82 3.82
C LEU A 143 -15.51 8.88 2.78
N CYS A 144 -14.23 9.13 2.58
CA CYS A 144 -13.69 9.90 1.47
C CYS A 144 -13.12 8.92 0.43
N ILE A 145 -13.69 8.90 -0.76
CA ILE A 145 -13.38 7.92 -1.79
C ILE A 145 -12.82 8.66 -3.01
N ALA A 146 -11.57 8.39 -3.38
CA ALA A 146 -10.93 9.02 -4.55
C ALA A 146 -10.58 8.01 -5.64
N GLY A 147 -10.75 8.38 -6.90
CA GLY A 147 -10.42 7.58 -8.06
C GLY A 147 -11.61 7.35 -8.98
N ILE A 148 -11.47 6.36 -9.86
CA ILE A 148 -12.53 5.97 -10.79
C ILE A 148 -13.40 4.95 -10.05
N ALA A 149 -14.35 5.45 -9.27
CA ALA A 149 -15.36 4.67 -8.57
C ALA A 149 -16.64 4.64 -9.38
N ASN A 150 -17.24 3.46 -9.55
CA ASN A 150 -18.66 3.40 -9.86
C ASN A 150 -19.43 3.56 -8.55
N ASN A 151 -20.38 4.50 -8.46
CA ASN A 151 -21.17 4.72 -7.24
C ASN A 151 -21.84 3.45 -6.72
N THR A 152 -22.12 2.49 -7.62
CA THR A 152 -22.71 1.18 -7.32
C THR A 152 -21.81 0.28 -6.49
N ASP A 153 -20.48 0.42 -6.57
CA ASP A 153 -19.54 -0.49 -5.89
C ASP A 153 -19.52 -0.29 -4.37
N TYR A 154 -20.01 0.87 -3.91
CA TYR A 154 -19.99 1.28 -2.51
C TYR A 154 -21.39 1.63 -2.00
N SER A 155 -22.44 1.52 -2.81
CA SER A 155 -23.79 2.03 -2.48
C SER A 155 -24.37 1.39 -1.22
N ASP A 156 -24.09 0.11 -1.01
CA ASP A 156 -24.56 -0.72 0.09
C ASP A 156 -23.82 -0.53 1.42
N LEU A 157 -22.74 0.26 1.45
CA LEU A 157 -22.06 0.61 2.69
C LEU A 157 -22.90 1.58 3.54
N PRO A 158 -23.11 1.34 4.84
CA PRO A 158 -24.02 2.13 5.68
C PRO A 158 -23.43 3.45 6.19
N PHE A 159 -22.29 3.89 5.64
CA PHE A 159 -21.62 5.14 6.03
C PHE A 159 -21.99 6.29 5.09
N GLN A 160 -21.90 7.53 5.57
CA GLN A 160 -21.92 8.68 4.66
C GLN A 160 -20.64 8.71 3.82
N LYS A 161 -20.75 9.15 2.56
CA LYS A 161 -19.69 9.06 1.56
C LYS A 161 -19.54 10.38 0.81
N THR A 162 -18.30 10.75 0.52
CA THR A 162 -17.95 11.77 -0.48
C THR A 162 -17.05 11.13 -1.53
N PHE A 163 -17.45 11.25 -2.79
CA PHE A 163 -16.62 10.86 -3.92
C PHE A 163 -15.79 12.07 -4.38
N ALA A 164 -14.49 12.05 -4.10
CA ALA A 164 -13.56 13.12 -4.42
C ALA A 164 -13.10 13.10 -5.90
N GLY A 165 -13.59 12.14 -6.68
CA GLY A 165 -13.19 11.95 -8.08
C GLY A 165 -11.72 11.54 -8.21
N TYR A 166 -11.17 11.67 -9.41
CA TYR A 166 -9.75 11.40 -9.65
C TYR A 166 -8.90 12.55 -9.09
N LEU A 167 -8.04 12.24 -8.11
CA LEU A 167 -7.12 13.20 -7.51
C LEU A 167 -5.78 13.19 -8.22
N LYS A 168 -5.26 14.37 -8.58
CA LYS A 168 -3.91 14.51 -9.11
C LYS A 168 -2.90 14.43 -7.97
N HIS A 169 -1.64 14.23 -8.34
CA HIS A 169 -0.54 14.12 -7.36
C HIS A 169 -0.50 15.28 -6.34
N ASN A 170 -0.78 16.50 -6.78
CA ASN A 170 -0.75 17.70 -5.94
C ASN A 170 -1.96 17.84 -5.00
N ASP A 171 -3.04 17.09 -5.25
CA ASP A 171 -4.27 17.11 -4.43
C ASP A 171 -4.21 16.04 -3.31
N LEU A 172 -3.39 15.00 -3.51
CA LEU A 172 -3.24 13.89 -2.55
C LEU A 172 -2.80 14.35 -1.14
N PRO A 173 -1.85 15.29 -0.97
CA PRO A 173 -1.49 15.78 0.36
C PRO A 173 -2.70 16.31 1.15
N ASP A 174 -3.60 17.03 0.49
CA ASP A 174 -4.82 17.52 1.14
C ASP A 174 -5.75 16.37 1.52
N ALA A 175 -5.91 15.35 0.66
CA ALA A 175 -6.76 14.20 0.97
C ALA A 175 -6.26 13.43 2.19
N PHE A 176 -4.95 13.17 2.29
CA PHE A 176 -4.36 12.54 3.47
C PHE A 176 -4.53 13.40 4.72
N ASN A 177 -4.31 14.72 4.63
CA ASN A 177 -4.43 15.63 5.76
C ASN A 177 -5.90 15.84 6.22
N ALA A 178 -6.86 15.69 5.31
CA ALA A 178 -8.29 15.72 5.64
C ALA A 178 -8.74 14.45 6.38
N ALA A 179 -8.06 13.34 6.13
CA ALA A 179 -8.36 12.04 6.68
C ALA A 179 -7.90 11.87 8.14
N ASP A 180 -8.63 11.06 8.89
CA ASP A 180 -8.18 10.52 10.16
C ASP A 180 -7.46 9.19 9.98
N LEU A 181 -7.86 8.42 8.96
CA LEU A 181 -7.32 7.11 8.61
C LEU A 181 -7.22 6.99 7.10
N PHE A 182 -6.11 6.46 6.59
CA PHE A 182 -6.00 5.97 5.22
C PHE A 182 -6.05 4.43 5.19
N ILE A 183 -6.85 3.85 4.30
CA ILE A 183 -6.92 2.38 4.12
C ILE A 183 -6.27 1.99 2.79
N SER A 184 -5.34 1.03 2.84
CA SER A 184 -4.74 0.39 1.67
C SER A 184 -4.99 -1.12 1.68
N PRO A 185 -6.12 -1.60 1.13
CA PRO A 185 -6.51 -3.00 1.18
C PRO A 185 -5.92 -3.80 0.01
N SER A 186 -4.75 -3.41 -0.51
CA SER A 186 -4.19 -4.10 -1.67
C SER A 186 -3.78 -5.53 -1.31
N ILE A 187 -4.21 -6.51 -2.09
CA ILE A 187 -3.84 -7.93 -1.94
C ILE A 187 -2.45 -8.18 -2.51
N LEU A 188 -2.17 -7.59 -3.68
CA LEU A 188 -0.90 -7.72 -4.35
C LEU A 188 -0.43 -6.36 -4.87
N ASP A 189 0.57 -5.82 -4.21
CA ASP A 189 1.20 -4.56 -4.60
C ASP A 189 2.64 -4.56 -4.10
N SER A 190 3.60 -4.17 -4.92
CA SER A 190 5.02 -4.13 -4.52
C SER A 190 5.34 -2.91 -3.66
N GLY A 191 4.45 -1.91 -3.64
CA GLY A 191 4.62 -0.69 -2.86
C GLY A 191 3.72 0.43 -3.38
N PRO A 192 2.45 0.53 -2.93
CA PRO A 192 1.61 1.65 -3.29
C PRO A 192 2.22 2.94 -2.74
N MET A 193 2.50 3.90 -3.63
CA MET A 193 3.00 5.23 -3.24
C MET A 193 2.11 5.91 -2.19
N MET A 194 0.82 5.59 -2.16
CA MET A 194 -0.12 6.19 -1.21
C MET A 194 0.15 5.83 0.25
N VAL A 195 0.68 4.63 0.57
CA VAL A 195 1.08 4.30 1.95
C VAL A 195 2.23 5.20 2.39
N ASN A 196 3.25 5.31 1.53
CA ASN A 196 4.39 6.22 1.73
C ASN A 196 3.93 7.67 1.96
N GLN A 197 3.03 8.15 1.11
CA GLN A 197 2.50 9.52 1.14
C GLN A 197 1.66 9.78 2.39
N SER A 198 0.78 8.84 2.77
CA SER A 198 -0.02 8.92 3.99
C SER A 198 0.85 9.05 5.23
N ILE A 199 1.82 8.13 5.37
CA ILE A 199 2.79 8.14 6.48
C ILE A 199 3.58 9.45 6.51
N MET A 200 4.04 9.92 5.35
CA MET A 200 4.75 11.20 5.25
C MET A 200 3.89 12.40 5.66
N CYS A 201 2.58 12.39 5.40
CA CYS A 201 1.64 13.41 5.87
C CYS A 201 1.26 13.27 7.36
N GLY A 202 1.72 12.22 8.05
CA GLY A 202 1.34 11.94 9.44
C GLY A 202 -0.02 11.26 9.58
N THR A 203 -0.60 10.73 8.50
CA THR A 203 -1.92 10.08 8.52
C THR A 203 -1.76 8.57 8.76
N PRO A 204 -2.33 8.02 9.85
CA PRO A 204 -2.27 6.59 10.16
C PRO A 204 -2.82 5.72 9.03
N VAL A 205 -2.27 4.51 8.91
CA VAL A 205 -2.60 3.59 7.81
C VAL A 205 -3.12 2.26 8.33
N VAL A 206 -4.24 1.78 7.79
CA VAL A 206 -4.65 0.38 7.91
C VAL A 206 -4.42 -0.29 6.57
N ALA A 207 -3.58 -1.32 6.52
CA ALA A 207 -3.22 -1.98 5.27
C ALA A 207 -2.98 -3.47 5.46
N PHE A 208 -3.10 -4.23 4.38
CA PHE A 208 -2.65 -5.62 4.36
C PHE A 208 -1.12 -5.73 4.39
N ASP A 209 -0.60 -6.85 4.91
CA ASP A 209 0.83 -7.19 5.04
C ASP A 209 1.51 -7.50 3.69
N THR A 210 1.40 -6.57 2.74
CA THR A 210 1.96 -6.64 1.39
C THR A 210 2.82 -5.43 1.05
N GLY A 211 3.79 -5.63 0.15
CA GLY A 211 4.61 -4.55 -0.40
C GLY A 211 5.28 -3.68 0.66
N ILE A 212 5.17 -2.36 0.49
CA ILE A 212 5.78 -1.37 1.39
C ILE A 212 5.06 -1.24 2.73
N ALA A 213 3.82 -1.74 2.85
CA ALA A 213 3.08 -1.64 4.10
C ALA A 213 3.78 -2.43 5.21
N THR A 214 4.45 -3.54 4.89
CA THR A 214 5.23 -4.33 5.85
C THR A 214 6.43 -3.56 6.44
N ASP A 215 6.91 -2.54 5.73
CA ASP A 215 8.06 -1.74 6.14
C ASP A 215 7.66 -0.51 6.96
N LEU A 216 6.49 0.08 6.65
CA LEU A 216 6.08 1.39 7.17
C LEU A 216 4.91 1.37 8.14
N VAL A 217 4.06 0.34 8.08
CA VAL A 217 2.88 0.23 8.94
C VAL A 217 3.20 -0.72 10.09
N ILE A 218 3.49 -0.14 11.25
CA ILE A 218 3.76 -0.85 12.49
C ILE A 218 2.52 -0.72 13.38
N THR A 219 1.87 -1.85 13.65
CA THR A 219 0.66 -1.92 14.48
C THR A 219 0.89 -1.21 15.82
N GLY A 220 0.03 -0.24 16.13
CA GLY A 220 0.09 0.56 17.36
C GLY A 220 1.10 1.72 17.35
N LYS A 221 1.87 1.89 16.25
CA LYS A 221 2.79 3.04 16.10
C LYS A 221 2.43 3.93 14.93
N THR A 222 2.29 3.37 13.73
CA THR A 222 1.99 4.15 12.50
C THR A 222 0.67 3.74 11.86
N GLY A 223 -0.05 2.82 12.48
CA GLY A 223 -1.30 2.30 11.97
C GLY A 223 -1.59 0.88 12.45
N TYR A 224 -2.15 0.05 11.58
CA TYR A 224 -2.44 -1.35 11.81
C TYR A 224 -2.15 -2.18 10.55
N LEU A 225 -1.29 -3.19 10.69
CA LEU A 225 -0.95 -4.12 9.61
C LEU A 225 -1.80 -5.38 9.73
N ALA A 226 -2.82 -5.50 8.89
CA ALA A 226 -3.72 -6.64 8.85
C ALA A 226 -3.15 -7.78 8.00
N LYS A 227 -3.54 -9.01 8.30
CA LYS A 227 -3.22 -10.17 7.46
C LYS A 227 -3.82 -10.05 6.07
N CYS A 228 -3.01 -10.26 5.03
CA CYS A 228 -3.43 -10.08 3.64
C CYS A 228 -4.64 -10.94 3.28
N GLY A 229 -5.69 -10.28 2.76
CA GLY A 229 -6.94 -10.91 2.34
C GLY A 229 -7.92 -11.20 3.48
N ASP A 230 -7.59 -10.86 4.73
CA ASP A 230 -8.46 -11.08 5.88
C ASP A 230 -9.32 -9.85 6.18
N SER A 231 -10.55 -9.84 5.66
CA SER A 231 -11.53 -8.76 5.88
C SER A 231 -11.87 -8.55 7.36
N ILE A 232 -11.81 -9.60 8.20
CA ILE A 232 -12.10 -9.51 9.63
C ILE A 232 -10.96 -8.78 10.34
N ASP A 233 -9.72 -9.13 10.05
CA ASP A 233 -8.55 -8.46 10.62
C ASP A 233 -8.43 -7.01 10.13
N LEU A 234 -8.76 -6.76 8.85
CA LEU A 234 -8.86 -5.40 8.32
C LEU A 234 -9.90 -4.57 9.09
N SER A 235 -11.09 -5.13 9.35
CA SER A 235 -12.13 -4.47 10.14
C SER A 235 -11.67 -4.15 11.57
N LYS A 236 -10.92 -5.05 12.22
CA LYS A 236 -10.34 -4.81 13.54
C LYS A 236 -9.35 -3.66 13.51
N GLY A 237 -8.50 -3.61 12.50
CA GLY A 237 -7.55 -2.51 12.31
C GLY A 237 -8.26 -1.16 12.10
N ILE A 238 -9.32 -1.12 11.29
CA ILE A 238 -10.11 0.10 11.11
C ILE A 238 -10.72 0.54 12.45
N LYS A 239 -11.35 -0.38 13.18
CA LYS A 239 -11.94 -0.11 14.50
C LYS A 239 -10.90 0.42 15.50
N TYR A 240 -9.74 -0.22 15.56
CA TYR A 240 -8.65 0.18 16.44
C TYR A 240 -8.25 1.64 16.24
N ILE A 241 -8.11 2.10 15.00
CA ILE A 241 -7.67 3.47 14.70
C ILE A 241 -8.77 4.51 14.98
N ILE A 242 -10.02 4.21 14.63
CA ILE A 242 -11.13 5.17 14.81
C ILE A 242 -11.51 5.38 16.28
N GLU A 243 -11.26 4.38 17.13
CA GLU A 243 -11.53 4.40 18.57
C GLU A 243 -10.39 5.01 19.40
N LEU A 244 -9.23 5.31 18.80
CA LEU A 244 -8.14 5.99 19.51
C LEU A 244 -8.61 7.30 20.12
N ASN A 245 -8.21 7.51 21.37
CA ASN A 245 -8.40 8.80 22.01
C ASN A 245 -7.48 9.87 21.38
N LYS A 246 -7.67 11.13 21.77
CA LYS A 246 -6.97 12.26 21.15
C LYS A 246 -5.44 12.18 21.30
N ASP A 247 -4.95 11.70 22.44
CA ASP A 247 -3.52 11.65 22.74
C ASP A 247 -2.85 10.47 22.03
N GLU A 248 -3.49 9.31 22.03
CA GLU A 248 -3.05 8.13 21.26
C GLU A 248 -2.99 8.44 19.77
N TYR A 249 -4.05 9.06 19.24
CA TYR A 249 -4.10 9.47 17.84
C TYR A 249 -2.97 10.45 17.50
N LYS A 250 -2.76 11.47 18.34
CA LYS A 250 -1.69 12.45 18.16
C LYS A 250 -0.33 11.77 18.12
N LEU A 251 -0.03 10.92 19.09
CA LEU A 251 1.23 10.18 19.15
C LEU A 251 1.44 9.31 17.90
N MET A 252 0.38 8.65 17.43
CA MET A 252 0.43 7.85 16.20
C MET A 252 0.73 8.71 14.95
N THR A 253 0.16 9.92 14.85
CA THR A 253 0.44 10.83 13.73
C THR A 253 1.89 11.32 13.72
N GLU A 254 2.46 11.57 14.91
CA GLU A 254 3.88 11.95 15.07
C GLU A 254 4.80 10.81 14.67
N HIS A 255 4.50 9.58 15.10
CA HIS A 255 5.22 8.38 14.67
C HIS A 255 5.17 8.19 13.15
N CYS A 256 4.02 8.42 12.51
CA CYS A 256 3.90 8.36 11.05
C CYS A 256 4.87 9.34 10.38
N ARG A 257 4.84 10.62 10.78
CA ARG A 257 5.72 11.64 10.19
C ARG A 257 7.19 11.31 10.42
N ASN A 258 7.56 10.88 11.63
CA ASN A 258 8.94 10.51 11.96
C ASN A 258 9.42 9.31 11.13
N MET A 259 8.58 8.28 10.98
CA MET A 259 8.85 7.14 10.10
C MET A 259 9.11 7.61 8.66
N GLY A 260 8.25 8.49 8.14
CA GLY A 260 8.42 9.02 6.79
C GLY A 260 9.70 9.83 6.58
N LEU A 261 10.03 10.71 7.53
CA LEU A 261 11.27 11.48 7.50
C LEU A 261 12.53 10.62 7.65
N GLN A 262 12.42 9.47 8.31
CA GLN A 262 13.54 8.54 8.46
C GLN A 262 13.74 7.70 7.20
N PHE A 263 12.67 7.11 6.66
CA PHE A 263 12.76 6.10 5.61
C PHE A 263 12.63 6.64 4.19
N MET A 264 12.01 7.80 3.95
CA MET A 264 11.58 8.21 2.60
C MET A 264 12.02 9.61 2.19
N GLU A 265 12.64 10.36 3.11
CA GLU A 265 13.04 11.74 2.86
C GLU A 265 14.15 11.83 1.81
N THR A 266 14.02 12.82 0.94
CA THR A 266 14.81 12.95 -0.29
C THR A 266 16.31 13.00 -0.05
N SER A 267 16.79 13.80 0.91
CA SER A 267 18.23 13.93 1.13
C SER A 267 18.86 12.62 1.60
N LYS A 268 18.21 11.91 2.53
CA LYS A 268 18.66 10.60 3.01
C LYS A 268 18.73 9.54 1.91
N GLN A 269 17.65 9.38 1.14
CA GLN A 269 17.61 8.33 0.12
C GLN A 269 18.51 8.67 -1.08
N LEU A 270 18.70 9.95 -1.40
CA LEU A 270 19.69 10.37 -2.39
C LEU A 270 21.12 10.01 -1.96
N GLN A 271 21.47 10.26 -0.69
CA GLN A 271 22.78 9.83 -0.16
C GLN A 271 22.97 8.31 -0.25
N ASN A 272 21.92 7.53 0.00
CA ASN A 272 21.97 6.07 -0.17
C ASN A 272 22.18 5.68 -1.64
N TYR A 273 21.48 6.32 -2.59
CA TYR A 273 21.72 6.11 -4.02
C TYR A 273 23.15 6.45 -4.42
N LEU A 274 23.69 7.58 -3.98
CA LEU A 274 25.06 7.98 -4.29
C LEU A 274 26.09 6.97 -3.76
N LYS A 275 25.88 6.39 -2.57
CA LYS A 275 26.74 5.31 -2.04
C LYS A 275 26.68 4.04 -2.89
N ILE A 276 25.54 3.75 -3.52
CA ILE A 276 25.39 2.59 -4.40
C ILE A 276 26.13 2.82 -5.73
N PHE A 277 26.06 4.03 -6.28
CA PHE A 277 26.64 4.36 -7.58
C PHE A 277 28.13 4.75 -7.55
N ASN A 278 28.60 5.41 -6.49
CA ASN A 278 29.99 5.90 -6.39
C ASN A 278 30.96 4.83 -5.87
N LYS A 279 30.77 3.57 -6.27
CA LYS A 279 31.69 2.48 -5.94
C LYS A 279 33.00 2.57 -6.70
#